data_AF-A0A662M6V2-F1
#
_entry.id   AF-A0A662M6V2-F1
#
_cell.length_a   1.000
_cell.length_b   1.000
_cell.length_c   1.000
_cell.angle_alpha   90.00
_cell.angle_beta   90.00
_cell.angle_gamma   90.00
#
_symmetry.space_group_name_H-M   'P 1'
#
loop_
_entity.id
_entity.type
_entity.pdbx_description
1 polymer ?
#
loop_
_entity_poly.entity_id
_entity_poly.type
_entity_poly.pdbx_seq_one_letter_code
_entity_poly.pdbx_strand_id
1 'polypeptide(L)'
;NGNLKDLKKLKDEKYYYEIHVSNTGDDTIMLMSSDIRPLKKEYPEIVIKDIPLIPLGPGQSLIARITANVGIGKEHARHQAVIAPAFKPYPMVRNEGCKYPKDCPDAPCVDVCPQGIFRIDKKNKKVVVKDVEKCKMCRDCVEVCPFGIVDVLWDETHYLLKYETDGSISPLDALWAAAHIWRTKIRELKKKVLEVVKE
;
A
#
# COMPACT_ATOMS: atom_id res chain seq x y z
N ASN A 1 -16.08 -11.26 -1.30
CA ASN A 1 -15.85 -12.13 -2.48
C ASN A 1 -16.06 -11.32 -3.76
N GLY A 2 -15.11 -10.45 -4.11
CA GLY A 2 -15.18 -9.61 -5.30
C GLY A 2 -15.22 -10.44 -6.59
N ASN A 3 -16.41 -10.62 -7.15
CA ASN A 3 -16.62 -11.26 -8.43
C ASN A 3 -16.44 -10.22 -9.56
N LEU A 4 -15.18 -9.93 -9.91
CA LEU A 4 -14.81 -8.92 -10.93
C LEU A 4 -15.00 -9.40 -12.38
N LYS A 5 -15.97 -10.28 -12.63
CA LYS A 5 -16.18 -10.95 -13.93
C LYS A 5 -16.47 -9.98 -15.09
N ASP A 6 -16.82 -8.73 -14.82
CA ASP A 6 -17.11 -7.72 -15.84
C ASP A 6 -16.58 -6.32 -15.48
N LEU A 7 -15.25 -6.17 -15.33
CA LEU A 7 -14.60 -4.84 -15.23
C LEU A 7 -14.95 -3.89 -16.39
N LYS A 8 -15.37 -4.44 -17.54
CA LYS A 8 -15.86 -3.65 -18.69
C LYS A 8 -17.21 -2.98 -18.41
N LYS A 9 -18.11 -3.64 -17.65
CA LYS A 9 -19.43 -3.05 -17.30
C LYS A 9 -19.30 -1.89 -16.33
N LEU A 10 -18.30 -1.92 -15.45
CA LEU A 10 -18.08 -0.84 -14.48
C LEU A 10 -17.70 0.48 -15.16
N LYS A 11 -17.09 0.47 -16.36
CA LYS A 11 -16.65 1.70 -17.05
C LYS A 11 -17.80 2.64 -17.43
N ASP A 12 -19.00 2.11 -17.61
CA ASP A 12 -20.17 2.89 -18.00
C ASP A 12 -20.96 3.41 -16.79
N GLU A 13 -20.57 3.01 -15.57
CA GLU A 13 -21.24 3.44 -14.35
C GLU A 13 -20.91 4.90 -14.01
N LYS A 14 -21.96 5.65 -13.69
CA LYS A 14 -21.88 7.03 -13.25
C LYS A 14 -22.63 7.20 -11.94
N TYR A 15 -21.98 7.86 -11.00
CA TYR A 15 -22.54 8.19 -9.70
C TYR A 15 -22.65 9.70 -9.56
N TYR A 16 -23.73 10.16 -8.96
CA TYR A 16 -24.03 11.59 -8.85
C TYR A 16 -24.15 11.98 -7.39
N TYR A 17 -23.51 13.09 -7.04
CA TYR A 17 -23.47 13.63 -5.70
C TYR A 17 -23.80 15.12 -5.73
N GLU A 18 -24.16 15.66 -4.59
CA GLU A 18 -24.41 17.08 -4.40
C GLU A 18 -23.66 17.62 -3.18
N ILE A 19 -23.36 18.91 -3.26
CA ILE A 19 -22.92 19.72 -2.14
C ILE A 19 -23.91 20.87 -2.04
N HIS A 20 -24.42 21.12 -0.84
CA HIS A 20 -25.21 22.30 -0.52
C HIS A 20 -24.83 22.78 0.88
N VAL A 21 -23.95 23.78 0.93
CA VAL A 21 -23.46 24.37 2.18
C VAL A 21 -23.52 25.88 2.07
N SER A 22 -24.09 26.53 3.08
CA SER A 22 -24.18 27.99 3.16
C SER A 22 -23.68 28.44 4.53
N ASN A 23 -22.80 29.44 4.55
CA ASN A 23 -22.34 30.05 5.79
C ASN A 23 -23.25 31.21 6.17
N THR A 24 -24.11 30.99 7.17
CA THR A 24 -25.00 32.01 7.73
C THR A 24 -24.47 32.63 9.02
N GLY A 25 -23.27 32.25 9.47
CA GLY A 25 -22.63 32.80 10.67
C GLY A 25 -21.67 33.94 10.37
N ASP A 26 -21.09 34.49 11.44
CA ASP A 26 -20.14 35.61 11.39
C ASP A 26 -18.68 35.16 11.23
N ASP A 27 -18.40 33.87 11.44
CA ASP A 27 -17.06 33.27 11.31
C ASP A 27 -16.92 32.45 10.03
N THR A 28 -15.69 32.28 9.54
CA THR A 28 -15.40 31.38 8.43
C THR A 28 -15.63 29.92 8.82
N ILE A 29 -16.36 29.18 7.99
CA ILE A 29 -16.53 27.72 8.13
C ILE A 29 -15.71 26.98 7.08
N MET A 30 -15.36 25.72 7.35
CA MET A 30 -14.69 24.84 6.39
C MET A 30 -15.71 23.87 5.80
N LEU A 31 -15.85 23.86 4.48
CA LEU A 31 -16.56 22.81 3.77
C LEU A 31 -15.69 21.56 3.75
N MET A 32 -16.24 20.45 4.22
CA MET A 32 -15.53 19.18 4.38
C MET A 32 -16.02 18.14 3.38
N SER A 33 -15.26 17.07 3.17
CA SER A 33 -15.70 15.94 2.34
C SER A 33 -16.96 15.24 2.87
N SER A 34 -17.25 15.34 4.17
CA SER A 34 -18.51 14.90 4.78
C SER A 34 -19.75 15.64 4.27
N ASP A 35 -19.60 16.83 3.69
CA ASP A 35 -20.71 17.62 3.15
C ASP A 35 -21.16 17.14 1.76
N ILE A 36 -20.38 16.26 1.12
CA ILE A 36 -20.74 15.63 -0.16
C ILE A 36 -21.76 14.52 0.09
N ARG A 37 -22.93 14.63 -0.53
CA ARG A 37 -24.04 13.67 -0.36
C ARG A 37 -24.34 12.92 -1.65
N PRO A 38 -24.49 11.59 -1.61
CA PRO A 38 -24.94 10.84 -2.78
C PRO A 38 -26.41 11.18 -3.10
N LEU A 39 -26.73 11.33 -4.38
CA LEU A 39 -28.13 11.56 -4.81
C LEU A 39 -29.02 10.32 -4.64
N LYS A 40 -28.43 9.13 -4.47
CA LYS A 40 -29.14 7.87 -4.26
C LYS A 40 -28.47 7.08 -3.15
N LYS A 41 -29.27 6.42 -2.31
CA LYS A 41 -28.79 5.64 -1.16
C LYS A 41 -27.91 4.45 -1.57
N GLU A 42 -28.09 3.95 -2.79
CA GLU A 42 -27.32 2.83 -3.33
C GLU A 42 -25.94 3.23 -3.85
N TYR A 43 -25.64 4.54 -3.93
CA TYR A 43 -24.34 5.01 -4.40
C TYR A 43 -23.25 4.81 -3.35
N PRO A 44 -21.99 4.65 -3.78
CA PRO A 44 -20.86 4.58 -2.87
C PRO A 44 -20.82 5.80 -1.95
N GLU A 45 -20.56 5.56 -0.67
CA GLU A 45 -20.36 6.62 0.31
C GLU A 45 -18.97 7.24 0.20
N ILE A 46 -18.82 8.46 0.70
CA ILE A 46 -17.52 9.12 0.82
C ILE A 46 -16.71 8.43 1.93
N VAL A 47 -15.57 7.87 1.56
CA VAL A 47 -14.73 7.03 2.45
C VAL A 47 -14.13 7.85 3.59
N ILE A 48 -13.49 8.98 3.26
CA ILE A 48 -12.82 9.86 4.23
C ILE A 48 -13.65 11.13 4.40
N LYS A 49 -14.14 11.37 5.61
CA LYS A 49 -15.15 12.41 5.91
C LYS A 49 -14.56 13.74 6.42
N ASP A 50 -13.27 13.77 6.67
CA ASP A 50 -12.55 14.87 7.33
C ASP A 50 -11.53 15.56 6.41
N ILE A 51 -11.74 15.51 5.09
CA ILE A 51 -10.89 16.25 4.14
C ILE A 51 -11.44 17.68 3.98
N PRO A 52 -10.67 18.73 4.32
CA PRO A 52 -11.08 20.10 4.07
C PRO A 52 -11.04 20.39 2.56
N LEU A 53 -12.10 21.02 2.05
CA LEU A 53 -12.25 21.31 0.63
C LEU A 53 -12.11 22.81 0.37
N ILE A 54 -13.01 23.62 0.91
CA ILE A 54 -13.10 25.05 0.60
C ILE A 54 -13.53 25.82 1.88
N PRO A 55 -12.78 26.87 2.29
CA PRO A 55 -13.27 27.77 3.33
C PRO A 55 -14.37 28.69 2.78
N LEU A 56 -15.43 28.88 3.54
CA LEU A 56 -16.54 29.79 3.23
C LEU A 56 -16.61 30.90 4.28
N GLY A 57 -16.38 32.14 3.86
CA GLY A 57 -16.58 33.31 4.72
C GLY A 57 -18.07 33.63 4.96
N PRO A 58 -18.36 34.59 5.85
CA PRO A 58 -19.74 34.98 6.17
C PRO A 58 -20.55 35.34 4.91
N GLY A 59 -21.74 34.77 4.79
CA GLY A 59 -22.65 34.98 3.65
C GLY A 59 -22.27 34.23 2.36
N GLN A 60 -21.18 33.46 2.34
CA GLN A 60 -20.80 32.65 1.19
C GLN A 60 -21.48 31.28 1.20
N SER A 61 -21.82 30.78 0.02
CA SER A 61 -22.44 29.46 -0.16
C SER A 61 -21.86 28.72 -1.35
N LEU A 62 -21.79 27.39 -1.26
CA LEU A 62 -21.48 26.51 -2.38
C LEU A 62 -22.65 25.56 -2.64
N ILE A 63 -23.14 25.59 -3.88
CA ILE A 63 -24.07 24.61 -4.42
C ILE A 63 -23.42 23.99 -5.65
N ALA A 64 -23.15 22.69 -5.60
CA ALA A 64 -22.49 21.98 -6.69
C ALA A 64 -23.08 20.59 -6.89
N ARG A 65 -23.04 20.12 -8.14
CA ARG A 65 -23.29 18.73 -8.49
C ARG A 65 -21.99 18.09 -8.97
N ILE A 66 -21.72 16.89 -8.49
CA ILE A 66 -20.52 16.12 -8.80
C ILE A 66 -20.93 14.86 -9.54
N THR A 67 -20.20 14.54 -10.61
CA THR A 67 -20.33 13.27 -11.32
C THR A 67 -19.04 12.47 -11.13
N ALA A 68 -19.14 11.34 -10.44
CA ALA A 68 -18.05 10.39 -10.34
C ALA A 68 -18.20 9.32 -11.43
N ASN A 69 -17.16 9.17 -12.25
CA ASN A 69 -17.08 8.14 -13.28
C ASN A 69 -16.05 7.09 -12.85
N VAL A 70 -16.30 5.83 -13.18
CA VAL A 70 -15.31 4.78 -13.01
C VAL A 70 -14.20 4.95 -14.05
N GLY A 71 -12.95 4.72 -13.64
CA GLY A 71 -11.79 4.82 -14.50
C GLY A 71 -10.67 3.91 -14.02
N ILE A 72 -9.50 3.97 -14.68
CA ILE A 72 -8.31 3.22 -14.26
C ILE A 72 -7.15 4.16 -13.92
N GLY A 73 -6.28 3.76 -12.99
CA GLY A 73 -5.13 4.57 -12.58
C GLY A 73 -4.19 4.99 -13.73
N LYS A 74 -4.16 4.21 -14.84
CA LYS A 74 -3.42 4.59 -16.05
C LYS A 74 -3.96 5.86 -16.73
N GLU A 75 -5.26 6.14 -16.62
CA GLU A 75 -5.91 7.31 -17.20
C GLU A 75 -5.68 8.55 -16.30
N HIS A 76 -5.78 8.39 -14.98
CA HIS A 76 -5.48 9.45 -14.02
C HIS A 76 -5.24 8.87 -12.61
N ALA A 77 -4.35 9.49 -11.84
CA ALA A 77 -4.01 9.07 -10.48
C ALA A 77 -5.19 9.03 -9.49
N ARG A 78 -6.30 9.72 -9.80
CA ARG A 78 -7.52 9.75 -8.96
C ARG A 78 -8.32 8.43 -9.02
N HIS A 79 -8.01 7.59 -10.00
CA HIS A 79 -8.60 6.27 -10.18
C HIS A 79 -7.66 5.17 -9.67
N GLN A 80 -6.56 5.53 -9.01
CA GLN A 80 -5.62 4.57 -8.44
C GLN A 80 -6.03 4.25 -6.99
N ALA A 81 -6.63 3.07 -6.80
CA ALA A 81 -7.09 2.63 -5.48
C ALA A 81 -5.96 2.13 -4.56
N VAL A 82 -4.80 1.76 -5.11
CA VAL A 82 -3.65 1.22 -4.36
C VAL A 82 -2.57 2.27 -4.22
N ILE A 83 -2.07 2.48 -3.01
CA ILE A 83 -1.07 3.49 -2.66
C ILE A 83 0.25 2.80 -2.32
N ALA A 84 1.36 3.35 -2.83
CA ALA A 84 2.73 2.92 -2.58
C ALA A 84 2.99 1.40 -2.63
N PRO A 85 2.58 0.68 -3.70
CA PRO A 85 2.89 -0.74 -3.81
C PRO A 85 4.39 -0.94 -3.96
N ALA A 86 4.99 -1.69 -3.04
CA ALA A 86 6.42 -1.95 -3.01
C ALA A 86 6.70 -3.43 -2.80
N PHE A 87 7.63 -3.94 -3.60
CA PHE A 87 8.21 -5.28 -3.41
C PHE A 87 9.57 -5.13 -2.76
N LYS A 88 9.75 -5.81 -1.65
CA LYS A 88 11.04 -5.93 -0.96
C LYS A 88 11.46 -7.39 -1.01
N PRO A 89 12.63 -7.76 -1.56
CA PRO A 89 13.07 -9.15 -1.53
C PRO A 89 13.24 -9.60 -0.07
N TYR A 90 12.95 -10.87 0.21
CA TYR A 90 12.93 -11.37 1.57
C TYR A 90 14.35 -11.34 2.15
N PRO A 91 14.58 -10.63 3.28
CA PRO A 91 15.93 -10.51 3.80
C PRO A 91 16.44 -11.85 4.34
N MET A 92 17.68 -12.18 3.99
CA MET A 92 18.41 -13.33 4.50
C MET A 92 19.57 -12.81 5.36
N VAL A 93 19.33 -12.72 6.67
CA VAL A 93 20.38 -12.30 7.61
C VAL A 93 21.10 -13.54 8.12
N ARG A 94 22.36 -13.68 7.71
CA ARG A 94 23.23 -14.74 8.20
C ARG A 94 23.96 -14.25 9.44
N ASN A 95 24.00 -15.11 10.44
CA ASN A 95 24.85 -14.94 11.60
C ASN A 95 25.52 -16.29 11.85
N GLU A 96 26.80 -16.39 11.50
CA GLU A 96 27.57 -17.64 11.65
C GLU A 96 27.89 -17.96 13.12
N GLY A 97 27.45 -17.12 14.05
CA GLY A 97 27.77 -17.21 15.47
C GLY A 97 29.18 -16.70 15.76
N CYS A 98 29.36 -16.07 16.92
CA CYS A 98 30.69 -15.64 17.37
C CYS A 98 31.59 -16.89 17.54
N LYS A 99 32.52 -17.09 16.59
CA LYS A 99 33.48 -18.20 16.58
C LYS A 99 34.63 -17.93 17.56
N TYR A 100 35.06 -16.67 17.70
CA TYR A 100 36.04 -16.22 18.69
C TYR A 100 35.93 -14.70 18.92
N PRO A 101 35.80 -14.21 20.16
CA PRO A 101 35.58 -14.96 21.40
C PRO A 101 34.27 -15.78 21.38
N LYS A 102 34.12 -16.75 22.29
CA LYS A 102 32.95 -17.67 22.36
C LYS A 102 31.60 -16.95 22.58
N ASP A 103 31.67 -15.73 23.07
CA ASP A 103 30.57 -14.80 23.29
C ASP A 103 30.80 -13.58 22.37
N CYS A 104 29.76 -12.79 22.10
CA CYS A 104 29.93 -11.47 21.48
C CYS A 104 30.00 -10.42 22.61
N PRO A 105 31.18 -10.15 23.21
CA PRO A 105 31.30 -9.28 24.40
C PRO A 105 30.92 -7.84 24.10
N ASP A 106 31.19 -7.42 22.86
CA ASP A 106 30.76 -6.16 22.28
C ASP A 106 29.96 -6.50 21.01
N ALA A 107 28.70 -6.10 20.99
CA ALA A 107 27.74 -6.47 19.94
C ALA A 107 27.11 -5.22 19.31
N PRO A 108 27.91 -4.32 18.70
CA PRO A 108 27.41 -3.07 18.12
C PRO A 108 26.40 -3.33 16.97
N CYS A 109 26.44 -4.52 16.35
CA CYS A 109 25.44 -4.96 15.38
C CYS A 109 24.02 -5.09 15.96
N VAL A 110 23.90 -5.29 17.28
CA VAL A 110 22.63 -5.26 18.01
C VAL A 110 22.11 -3.84 18.14
N ASP A 111 22.97 -2.92 18.57
CA ASP A 111 22.60 -1.55 18.90
C ASP A 111 22.36 -0.68 17.65
N VAL A 112 23.13 -0.90 16.58
CA VAL A 112 23.01 -0.12 15.34
C VAL A 112 21.71 -0.42 14.60
N CYS A 113 21.06 -1.57 14.85
CA CYS A 113 19.90 -1.98 14.07
C CYS A 113 18.63 -1.22 14.52
N PRO A 114 18.11 -0.25 13.74
CA PRO A 114 16.94 0.52 14.16
C PRO A 114 15.65 -0.32 14.20
N GLN A 115 15.67 -1.50 13.58
CA GLN A 115 14.53 -2.42 13.54
C GLN A 115 14.57 -3.44 14.69
N GLY A 116 15.66 -3.51 15.46
CA GLY A 116 15.80 -4.40 16.61
C GLY A 116 15.71 -5.89 16.27
N ILE A 117 16.15 -6.29 15.06
CA ILE A 117 16.10 -7.69 14.62
C ILE A 117 17.15 -8.57 15.30
N PHE A 118 18.24 -7.97 15.78
CA PHE A 118 19.28 -8.65 16.54
C PHE A 118 18.98 -8.58 18.03
N ARG A 119 19.17 -9.70 18.75
CA ARG A 119 19.03 -9.77 20.21
C ARG A 119 20.13 -10.63 20.81
N ILE A 120 20.53 -10.34 22.05
CA ILE A 120 21.44 -11.23 22.79
C ILE A 120 20.63 -12.28 23.53
N ASP A 121 20.86 -13.56 23.21
CA ASP A 121 20.39 -14.68 24.02
C ASP A 121 21.19 -14.74 25.32
N LYS A 122 20.55 -14.40 26.44
CA LYS A 122 21.19 -14.38 27.76
C LYS A 122 21.70 -15.75 28.23
N LYS A 123 21.13 -16.86 27.75
CA LYS A 123 21.54 -18.21 28.16
C LYS A 123 22.82 -18.65 27.45
N ASN A 124 22.88 -18.37 26.15
CA ASN A 124 23.96 -18.82 25.28
C ASN A 124 24.99 -17.73 24.97
N LYS A 125 24.74 -16.49 25.41
CA LYS A 125 25.51 -15.26 25.12
C LYS A 125 25.80 -15.04 23.63
N LYS A 126 24.85 -15.46 22.79
CA LYS A 126 24.93 -15.35 21.32
C LYS A 126 23.95 -14.31 20.82
N VAL A 127 24.35 -13.61 19.77
CA VAL A 127 23.41 -12.79 18.99
C VAL A 127 22.49 -13.72 18.20
N VAL A 128 21.18 -13.48 18.26
CA VAL A 128 20.15 -14.19 17.49
C VAL A 128 19.38 -13.17 16.66
N VAL A 129 18.88 -13.62 15.50
CA VAL A 129 18.06 -12.81 14.60
C VAL A 129 16.59 -13.20 14.77
N LYS A 130 15.71 -12.21 14.90
CA LYS A 130 14.24 -12.36 14.94
C LYS A 130 13.60 -11.32 14.05
N ASP A 131 12.34 -11.55 13.66
CA ASP A 131 11.55 -10.62 12.84
C ASP A 131 12.30 -10.13 11.59
N VAL A 132 12.97 -11.05 10.88
CA VAL A 132 13.87 -10.75 9.76
C VAL A 132 13.17 -9.96 8.64
N GLU A 133 11.84 -10.12 8.52
CA GLU A 133 10.98 -9.37 7.61
C GLU A 133 10.97 -7.84 7.88
N LYS A 134 11.36 -7.40 9.08
CA LYS A 134 11.53 -5.98 9.43
C LYS A 134 12.85 -5.39 8.94
N CYS A 135 13.88 -6.22 8.71
CA CYS A 135 15.21 -5.78 8.27
C CYS A 135 15.12 -4.84 7.06
N LYS A 136 15.71 -3.64 7.13
CA LYS A 136 15.73 -2.69 6.01
C LYS A 136 16.86 -2.95 5.02
N MET A 137 17.72 -3.94 5.29
CA MET A 137 18.89 -4.28 4.47
C MET A 137 19.84 -3.09 4.24
N CYS A 138 19.94 -2.18 5.22
CA CYS A 138 20.88 -1.05 5.19
C CYS A 138 22.35 -1.48 5.29
N ARG A 139 22.60 -2.68 5.83
CA ARG A 139 23.93 -3.28 6.05
C ARG A 139 24.79 -2.61 7.13
N ASP A 140 24.29 -1.64 7.88
CA ASP A 140 25.02 -1.03 9.02
C ASP A 140 25.53 -2.08 10.02
N CYS A 141 24.72 -3.12 10.28
CA CYS A 141 25.12 -4.22 11.17
C CYS A 141 26.30 -5.06 10.65
N VAL A 142 26.50 -5.11 9.33
CA VAL A 142 27.65 -5.76 8.68
C VAL A 142 28.89 -4.90 8.87
N GLU A 143 28.76 -3.59 8.68
CA GLU A 143 29.87 -2.64 8.76
C GLU A 143 30.43 -2.51 10.19
N VAL A 144 29.56 -2.42 11.18
CA VAL A 144 30.00 -2.22 12.58
C VAL A 144 30.38 -3.52 13.28
N CYS A 145 30.08 -4.70 12.72
CA CYS A 145 30.36 -5.97 13.40
C CYS A 145 31.86 -6.26 13.39
N PRO A 146 32.56 -6.22 14.54
CA PRO A 146 34.01 -6.36 14.59
C PRO A 146 34.50 -7.76 14.20
N PHE A 147 33.60 -8.75 14.21
CA PHE A 147 33.91 -10.15 13.94
C PHE A 147 33.61 -10.57 12.49
N GLY A 148 32.97 -9.72 11.68
CA GLY A 148 32.63 -10.04 10.28
C GLY A 148 31.70 -11.24 10.11
N ILE A 149 30.96 -11.63 11.16
CA ILE A 149 30.11 -12.84 11.18
C ILE A 149 28.66 -12.58 10.74
N VAL A 150 28.30 -11.31 10.56
CA VAL A 150 26.96 -10.88 10.13
C VAL A 150 27.02 -10.57 8.65
N ASP A 151 26.11 -11.16 7.88
CA ASP A 151 25.89 -10.79 6.50
C ASP A 151 24.40 -10.61 6.23
N VAL A 152 24.08 -9.71 5.31
CA VAL A 152 22.72 -9.38 4.91
C VAL A 152 22.61 -9.59 3.41
N LEU A 153 21.97 -10.69 3.06
CA LEU A 153 21.63 -11.08 1.70
C LEU A 153 20.11 -10.95 1.51
N TRP A 154 19.65 -11.34 0.33
CA TRP A 154 18.24 -11.42 0.01
C TRP A 154 17.94 -12.69 -0.78
N ASP A 155 16.72 -13.17 -0.65
CA ASP A 155 16.19 -14.27 -1.45
C ASP A 155 15.78 -13.74 -2.84
N GLU A 156 16.17 -14.44 -3.91
CA GLU A 156 15.86 -14.05 -5.30
C GLU A 156 14.43 -14.43 -5.73
N THR A 157 13.79 -15.33 -4.99
CA THR A 157 12.49 -15.94 -5.32
C THR A 157 11.37 -15.58 -4.34
N HIS A 158 11.70 -15.10 -3.15
CA HIS A 158 10.75 -14.72 -2.11
C HIS A 158 10.73 -13.21 -1.91
N TYR A 159 9.54 -12.60 -2.01
CA TYR A 159 9.32 -11.16 -1.87
C TYR A 159 8.23 -10.84 -0.85
N LEU A 160 8.46 -9.77 -0.10
CA LEU A 160 7.48 -9.12 0.76
C LEU A 160 6.81 -8.00 -0.04
N LEU A 161 5.56 -8.21 -0.44
CA LEU A 161 4.71 -7.17 -1.01
C LEU A 161 4.05 -6.39 0.12
N LYS A 162 4.22 -5.07 0.12
CA LYS A 162 3.48 -4.13 0.98
C LYS A 162 2.82 -3.06 0.12
N TYR A 163 1.58 -2.74 0.47
CA TYR A 163 0.79 -1.70 -0.18
C TYR A 163 -0.35 -1.31 0.76
N GLU A 164 -0.93 -0.15 0.50
CA GLU A 164 -2.13 0.34 1.16
C GLU A 164 -3.21 0.60 0.10
N THR A 165 -4.44 0.83 0.54
CA THR A 165 -5.51 1.31 -0.35
C THR A 165 -6.03 2.65 0.16
N ASP A 166 -6.69 3.39 -0.72
CA ASP A 166 -7.39 4.64 -0.36
C ASP A 166 -8.71 4.42 0.41
N GLY A 167 -9.03 3.15 0.74
CA GLY A 167 -10.25 2.73 1.40
C GLY A 167 -11.46 2.53 0.48
N SER A 168 -11.37 2.85 -0.81
CA SER A 168 -12.44 2.56 -1.79
C SER A 168 -12.64 1.06 -2.05
N ILE A 169 -11.60 0.27 -1.78
CA ILE A 169 -11.57 -1.18 -1.91
C ILE A 169 -10.70 -1.78 -0.80
N SER A 170 -11.06 -2.97 -0.33
CA SER A 170 -10.21 -3.68 0.63
C SER A 170 -8.87 -4.08 -0.01
N PRO A 171 -7.76 -4.12 0.75
CA PRO A 171 -6.47 -4.55 0.21
C PRO A 171 -6.55 -5.91 -0.49
N LEU A 172 -7.22 -6.88 0.15
CA LEU A 172 -7.35 -8.23 -0.39
C LEU A 172 -8.15 -8.27 -1.70
N ASP A 173 -9.26 -7.53 -1.79
CA ASP A 173 -10.04 -7.45 -3.04
C ASP A 173 -9.25 -6.74 -4.15
N ALA A 174 -8.43 -5.72 -3.83
CA ALA A 174 -7.55 -5.06 -4.80
C ALA A 174 -6.51 -6.04 -5.39
N LEU A 175 -5.90 -6.88 -4.54
CA LEU A 175 -4.97 -7.91 -4.99
C LEU A 175 -5.66 -8.95 -5.87
N TRP A 176 -6.85 -9.41 -5.49
CA TRP A 176 -7.65 -10.33 -6.31
C TRP A 176 -8.05 -9.72 -7.65
N ALA A 177 -8.40 -8.43 -7.66
CA ALA A 177 -8.69 -7.70 -8.89
C ALA A 177 -7.47 -7.63 -9.81
N ALA A 178 -6.29 -7.33 -9.27
CA ALA A 178 -5.06 -7.34 -10.04
C ALA A 178 -4.78 -8.73 -10.66
N ALA A 179 -4.86 -9.80 -9.87
CA ALA A 179 -4.67 -11.16 -10.35
C ALA A 179 -5.70 -11.56 -11.43
N HIS A 180 -6.97 -11.18 -11.23
CA HIS A 180 -8.03 -11.42 -12.20
C HIS A 180 -7.77 -10.69 -13.52
N ILE A 181 -7.43 -9.39 -13.47
CA ILE A 181 -7.08 -8.58 -14.65
C ILE A 181 -5.93 -9.21 -15.41
N TRP A 182 -4.87 -9.60 -14.70
CA TRP A 182 -3.68 -10.19 -15.30
C TRP A 182 -4.01 -11.51 -16.02
N ARG A 183 -4.76 -12.40 -15.36
CA ARG A 183 -5.25 -13.65 -15.97
C ARG A 183 -6.08 -13.41 -17.22
N THR A 184 -6.99 -12.42 -17.19
CA THR A 184 -7.84 -12.08 -18.34
C THR A 184 -7.01 -11.56 -19.51
N LYS A 185 -6.05 -10.67 -19.27
CA LYS A 185 -5.14 -10.16 -20.30
C LYS A 185 -4.30 -11.26 -20.94
N ILE A 186 -3.77 -12.21 -20.15
CA ILE A 186 -3.01 -13.35 -20.68
C ILE A 186 -3.89 -14.24 -21.56
N ARG A 187 -5.15 -14.49 -21.16
CA ARG A 187 -6.10 -15.26 -21.98
C ARG A 187 -6.43 -14.55 -23.29
N GLU A 188 -6.67 -13.25 -23.26
CA GLU A 188 -6.90 -12.43 -24.45
C GLU A 188 -5.67 -12.45 -25.38
N LEU A 189 -4.45 -12.34 -24.83
CA LEU A 189 -3.21 -12.44 -25.58
C LEU A 189 -3.08 -13.82 -26.24
N LYS A 190 -3.27 -14.90 -25.49
CA LYS A 190 -3.24 -16.28 -26.02
C LYS A 190 -4.22 -16.46 -27.17
N LYS A 191 -5.45 -15.94 -27.04
CA LYS A 191 -6.47 -16.02 -28.09
C LYS A 191 -5.98 -15.34 -29.38
N LYS A 192 -5.49 -14.09 -29.28
CA LYS A 192 -4.98 -13.33 -30.44
C LYS A 192 -3.77 -14.01 -31.10
N VAL A 193 -2.85 -14.57 -30.31
CA VAL A 193 -1.70 -15.30 -30.85
C VAL A 193 -2.16 -16.54 -31.63
N LEU A 194 -3.14 -17.28 -31.12
CA LEU A 194 -3.68 -18.46 -31.81
C LEU A 194 -4.46 -18.12 -33.08
N GLU A 195 -5.06 -16.94 -33.18
CA GLU A 195 -5.71 -16.45 -34.40
C GLU A 195 -4.66 -16.19 -35.49
N VAL A 196 -3.55 -15.52 -35.14
CA VAL A 196 -2.46 -15.20 -36.10
C VAL A 196 -1.69 -16.44 -36.55
N VAL A 197 -1.42 -17.40 -35.66
CA VAL A 197 -0.63 -18.61 -35.99
C VAL A 197 -1.43 -19.61 -36.84
N LYS A 198 -2.76 -19.44 -36.92
CA LYS A 198 -3.65 -20.29 -37.73
C LYS A 198 -3.89 -19.75 -39.14
N GLU A 199 -3.46 -18.52 -39.43
CA GLU A 199 -3.38 -17.93 -40.77
C GLU A 199 -2.02 -18.24 -41.40
#